data_AF-A0A0K0CWH1-F1
#
_entry.id   AF-A0A0K0CWH1-F1
#
_cell.length_a   1.000
_cell.length_b   1.000
_cell.length_c   1.000
_cell.angle_alpha   90.00
_cell.angle_beta   90.00
_cell.angle_gamma   90.00
#
_symmetry.space_group_name_H-M   'P 1'
#
loop_
_entity.id
_entity.type
_entity.pdbx_description
1 polymer ?
#
loop_
_entity_poly.entity_id
_entity_poly.type
_entity_poly.pdbx_seq_one_letter_code
_entity_poly.pdbx_strand_id
1 'polypeptide(L)'
;MWLFFGLFARVIADLWTETERISDLQQWRALCGRYTVAKAYMEDSNARITVFAPVDDVFTYNPDIRALDQKETLSHIVDTQVVEIAQGKRWEKQTLIRSTVNSGYVYITQFENNPNNFSYFANAGMLCNHASNQWGMISGEQYLYKICTPMGHRPYPGTTLSFIRDTSQTFFVDRQYDNSQLTSVFGYSFGK
;
A
#
# COMPACT_ATOMS: atom_id res chain seq x y z
N MET A 1 45.52 0.35 21.99
CA MET A 1 44.32 -0.32 22.52
C MET A 1 43.49 0.71 23.26
N TRP A 2 42.48 1.29 22.60
CA TRP A 2 41.42 2.10 23.21
C TRP A 2 40.14 1.81 22.44
N LEU A 3 39.25 1.06 23.09
CA LEU A 3 37.88 0.77 22.67
C LEU A 3 37.03 2.00 22.94
N PHE A 4 36.50 2.63 21.89
CA PHE A 4 35.33 3.49 22.00
C PHE A 4 34.14 2.75 21.38
N PHE A 5 33.44 2.01 22.24
CA PHE A 5 32.07 1.57 21.99
C PHE A 5 31.18 2.82 21.90
N GLY A 6 30.89 3.26 20.67
CA GLY A 6 29.90 4.28 20.41
C GLY A 6 28.50 3.77 20.71
N LEU A 7 28.01 4.14 21.89
CA LEU A 7 26.61 4.29 22.31
C LEU A 7 25.53 3.89 21.29
N PHE A 8 24.89 2.75 21.56
CA PHE A 8 23.57 2.42 21.05
C PHE A 8 22.55 3.46 21.51
N ALA A 9 22.16 4.36 20.61
CA ALA A 9 20.88 5.06 20.69
C ALA A 9 19.99 4.55 19.54
N ARG A 10 19.54 3.29 19.64
CA ARG A 10 18.40 2.80 18.85
C ARG A 10 17.13 3.41 19.45
N VAL A 11 16.93 4.71 19.26
CA VAL A 11 15.57 5.25 19.28
C VAL A 11 15.00 4.86 17.93
N ILE A 12 14.53 3.62 17.84
CA ILE A 12 13.74 3.18 16.70
C ILE A 12 12.38 3.85 16.94
N ALA A 13 12.19 5.04 16.36
CA ALA A 13 10.89 5.67 16.34
C ALA A 13 9.88 4.69 15.71
N ASP A 14 8.70 4.56 16.28
CA ASP A 14 7.61 3.79 15.69
C ASP A 14 7.07 4.50 14.42
N LEU A 15 6.29 3.79 13.61
CA LEU A 15 5.67 4.38 12.41
C LEU A 15 4.78 5.57 12.74
N TRP A 16 4.18 5.64 13.94
CA TRP A 16 3.41 6.80 14.35
C TRP A 16 4.32 8.03 14.45
N THR A 17 5.43 7.97 15.17
CA THR A 17 6.38 9.08 15.30
C THR A 17 6.98 9.49 13.94
N GLU A 18 7.27 8.52 13.08
CA GLU A 18 7.85 8.80 11.76
C GLU A 18 6.85 9.41 10.77
N THR A 19 5.60 8.94 10.76
CA THR A 19 4.55 9.52 9.90
C THR A 19 4.23 10.98 10.24
N GLU A 20 4.51 11.44 11.47
CA GLU A 20 4.40 12.86 11.81
C GLU A 20 5.38 13.74 11.03
N ARG A 21 6.58 13.22 10.77
CA ARG A 21 7.68 13.95 10.10
C ARG A 21 7.55 13.93 8.58
N ILE A 22 6.74 13.01 8.05
CA ILE A 22 6.57 12.79 6.61
C ILE A 22 5.40 13.64 6.11
N SER A 23 5.70 14.67 5.32
CA SER A 23 4.73 15.69 4.92
C SER A 23 3.58 15.18 4.05
N ASP A 24 3.78 14.08 3.32
CA ASP A 24 2.79 13.50 2.40
C ASP A 24 2.00 12.32 3.00
N LEU A 25 2.06 12.12 4.32
CA LEU A 25 1.31 11.08 5.04
C LEU A 25 0.42 11.66 6.16
N GLN A 26 0.19 12.97 6.17
CA GLN A 26 -0.54 13.63 7.27
C GLN A 26 -2.02 13.21 7.30
N GLN A 27 -2.64 12.99 6.15
CA GLN A 27 -4.01 12.48 6.05
C GLN A 27 -4.11 11.03 6.51
N TRP A 28 -3.14 10.19 6.15
CA TRP A 28 -3.06 8.80 6.63
C TRP A 28 -2.89 8.73 8.15
N ARG A 29 -1.97 9.55 8.68
CA ARG A 29 -1.77 9.70 10.13
C ARG A 29 -3.05 10.14 10.83
N ALA A 30 -3.73 11.15 10.29
CA ALA A 30 -4.99 11.64 10.84
C ALA A 30 -6.08 10.55 10.81
N LEU A 31 -6.17 9.75 9.74
CA LEU A 31 -7.10 8.64 9.64
C LEU A 31 -6.82 7.56 10.70
N CYS A 32 -5.56 7.13 10.83
CA CYS A 32 -5.15 6.16 11.87
C CYS A 32 -5.43 6.69 13.28
N GLY A 33 -5.21 7.99 13.51
CA GLY A 33 -5.45 8.65 14.80
C GLY A 33 -6.90 8.68 15.26
N ARG A 34 -7.87 8.49 14.34
CA ARG A 34 -9.30 8.40 14.69
C ARG A 34 -9.66 7.08 15.37
N TYR A 35 -8.89 6.02 15.13
CA TYR A 35 -9.19 4.68 15.61
C TYR A 35 -8.10 4.17 16.54
N THR A 36 -8.45 3.90 17.80
CA THR A 36 -7.51 3.44 18.84
C THR A 36 -6.70 2.23 18.41
N VAL A 37 -7.32 1.26 17.72
CA VAL A 37 -6.65 0.03 17.27
C VAL A 37 -5.65 0.32 16.15
N ALA A 38 -6.00 1.14 15.16
CA ALA A 38 -5.10 1.48 14.06
C ALA A 38 -3.90 2.27 14.58
N LYS A 39 -4.14 3.25 15.46
CA LYS A 39 -3.08 4.01 16.13
C LYS A 39 -2.14 3.11 16.95
N ALA A 40 -2.69 2.16 17.73
CA ALA A 40 -1.88 1.24 18.52
C ALA A 40 -0.92 0.39 17.65
N TYR A 41 -1.38 -0.09 16.49
CA TYR A 41 -0.50 -0.79 15.54
C TYR A 41 0.62 0.10 15.00
N MET A 42 0.37 1.40 14.81
CA MET A 42 1.38 2.34 14.34
C MET A 42 2.39 2.71 15.42
N GLU A 43 1.98 2.75 16.70
CA GLU A 43 2.84 3.06 17.86
C GLU A 43 3.68 1.85 18.33
N ASP A 44 3.27 0.61 18.03
CA ASP A 44 4.02 -0.60 18.42
C ASP A 44 5.20 -0.89 17.47
N SER A 45 6.36 -0.31 17.79
CA SER A 45 7.62 -0.54 17.06
C SER A 45 8.08 -2.00 16.95
N ASN A 46 7.55 -2.91 17.78
CA ASN A 46 7.87 -4.35 17.74
C ASN A 46 6.87 -5.16 16.91
N ALA A 47 5.77 -4.54 16.47
CA ALA A 47 4.79 -5.19 15.63
C ALA A 47 5.42 -5.53 14.26
N ARG A 48 5.43 -6.82 13.92
CA ARG A 48 5.96 -7.33 12.63
C ARG A 48 4.94 -7.15 11.52
N ILE A 49 4.58 -5.90 11.25
CA ILE A 49 3.50 -5.53 10.32
C ILE A 49 4.05 -4.84 9.07
N THR A 50 3.24 -4.83 8.02
CA THR A 50 3.44 -3.97 6.84
C THR A 50 2.23 -3.08 6.64
N VAL A 51 2.44 -1.78 6.53
CA VAL A 51 1.39 -0.78 6.33
C VAL A 51 1.45 -0.26 4.91
N PHE A 52 0.35 -0.37 4.17
CA PHE A 52 0.18 0.24 2.85
C PHE A 52 -0.53 1.59 2.99
N ALA A 53 0.24 2.65 3.17
CA ALA A 53 -0.26 3.99 3.51
C ALA A 53 -0.51 4.83 2.26
N PRO A 54 -1.77 5.24 1.97
CA PRO A 54 -2.04 6.21 0.91
C PRO A 54 -1.37 7.57 1.21
N VAL A 55 -0.80 8.20 0.20
CA VAL A 55 -0.27 9.56 0.32
C VAL A 55 -1.39 10.60 0.28
N ASP A 56 -1.12 11.80 0.79
CA ASP A 56 -2.08 12.90 0.90
C ASP A 56 -2.79 13.25 -0.42
N ASP A 57 -2.10 13.10 -1.56
CA ASP A 57 -2.69 13.29 -2.89
C ASP A 57 -3.84 12.32 -3.17
N VAL A 58 -3.73 11.06 -2.72
CA VAL A 58 -4.81 10.07 -2.88
C VAL A 58 -6.07 10.53 -2.16
N PHE A 59 -5.93 11.09 -0.95
CA PHE A 59 -7.05 11.66 -0.21
C PHE A 59 -7.62 12.93 -0.86
N THR A 60 -6.84 13.62 -1.69
CA THR A 60 -7.27 14.81 -2.41
C THR A 60 -8.10 14.45 -3.64
N TYR A 61 -7.67 13.44 -4.40
CA TYR A 61 -8.39 12.96 -5.58
C TYR A 61 -9.53 11.99 -5.28
N ASN A 62 -9.50 11.32 -4.12
CA ASN A 62 -10.53 10.40 -3.67
C ASN A 62 -11.00 10.82 -2.25
N PRO A 63 -11.84 11.84 -2.11
CA PRO A 63 -12.21 12.38 -0.80
C PRO A 63 -12.89 11.34 0.12
N ASP A 64 -13.57 10.35 -0.46
CA ASP A 64 -14.27 9.30 0.28
C ASP A 64 -13.32 8.43 1.11
N ILE A 65 -12.06 8.27 0.71
CA ILE A 65 -11.07 7.53 1.52
C ILE A 65 -10.70 8.26 2.82
N ARG A 66 -11.10 9.53 3.00
CA ARG A 66 -10.99 10.22 4.28
C ARG A 66 -12.02 9.73 5.31
N ALA A 67 -13.05 9.04 4.86
CA ALA A 67 -14.16 8.55 5.68
C ALA A 67 -14.12 7.04 5.89
N LEU A 68 -12.99 6.38 5.61
CA LEU A 68 -12.83 4.94 5.85
C LEU A 68 -13.16 4.59 7.29
N ASP A 69 -13.92 3.51 7.47
CA ASP A 69 -14.23 2.98 8.78
C ASP A 69 -12.98 2.31 9.42
N GLN A 70 -13.09 1.86 10.67
CA GLN A 70 -11.97 1.18 11.33
C GLN A 70 -11.56 -0.10 10.59
N LYS A 71 -12.53 -0.85 10.06
CA LYS A 71 -12.33 -2.14 9.39
C LYS A 71 -11.56 -1.95 8.08
N GLU A 72 -11.93 -0.93 7.34
CA GLU A 72 -11.30 -0.43 6.12
C GLU A 72 -9.88 0.06 6.41
N THR A 73 -9.70 0.91 7.42
CA THR A 73 -8.37 1.42 7.80
C THR A 73 -7.42 0.27 8.16
N LEU A 74 -7.89 -0.71 8.95
CA LEU A 74 -7.10 -1.89 9.32
C LEU A 74 -6.83 -2.83 8.15
N SER A 75 -7.56 -2.73 7.03
CA SER A 75 -7.30 -3.54 5.83
C SER A 75 -6.00 -3.14 5.11
N HIS A 76 -5.45 -1.96 5.40
CA HIS A 76 -4.15 -1.50 4.91
C HIS A 76 -2.97 -2.06 5.72
N ILE A 77 -3.24 -2.68 6.87
CA ILE A 77 -2.21 -3.21 7.77
C ILE A 77 -2.17 -4.73 7.62
N VAL A 78 -1.09 -5.21 7.03
CA VAL A 78 -0.74 -6.62 6.90
C VAL A 78 -0.05 -7.09 8.17
N ASP A 79 -0.42 -8.28 8.65
CA ASP A 79 0.04 -8.87 9.92
C ASP A 79 1.46 -9.46 9.87
N THR A 80 2.18 -9.23 8.78
CA THR A 80 3.52 -9.76 8.47
C THR A 80 4.37 -8.72 7.75
N GLN A 81 5.69 -8.88 7.81
CA GLN A 81 6.65 -8.06 7.04
C GLN A 81 6.70 -8.54 5.57
N VAL A 82 6.45 -7.63 4.62
CA VAL A 82 6.52 -7.92 3.17
C VAL A 82 7.87 -7.44 2.63
N VAL A 83 8.92 -8.19 2.96
CA VAL A 83 10.30 -7.85 2.60
C VAL A 83 10.58 -7.94 1.10
N GLU A 84 9.77 -8.69 0.37
CA GLU A 84 9.98 -9.02 -1.04
C GLU A 84 9.92 -7.80 -1.96
N ILE A 85 9.19 -6.75 -1.57
CA ILE A 85 9.08 -5.49 -2.32
C ILE A 85 10.42 -4.74 -2.29
N ALA A 86 11.09 -4.71 -1.12
CA ALA A 86 12.38 -4.05 -0.94
C ALA A 86 13.55 -4.76 -1.62
N GLN A 87 13.37 -6.02 -2.03
CA GLN A 87 14.45 -6.80 -2.62
C GLN A 87 14.76 -6.40 -4.07
N GLY A 88 13.83 -5.76 -4.79
CA GLY A 88 14.05 -5.32 -6.17
C GLY A 88 14.31 -6.46 -7.17
N LYS A 89 13.83 -7.67 -6.85
CA LYS A 89 14.03 -8.88 -7.66
C LYS A 89 12.69 -9.33 -8.24
N ARG A 90 12.75 -10.00 -9.38
CA ARG A 90 11.60 -10.73 -9.90
C ARG A 90 11.18 -11.83 -8.91
N TRP A 91 9.89 -11.87 -8.60
CA TRP A 91 9.30 -12.90 -7.76
C TRP A 91 9.04 -14.17 -8.56
N GLU A 92 9.09 -15.32 -7.90
CA GLU A 92 8.73 -16.62 -8.51
C GLU A 92 7.24 -16.64 -8.89
N LYS A 93 6.39 -16.11 -8.01
CA LYS A 93 4.96 -15.89 -8.25
C LYS A 93 4.69 -14.41 -8.41
N GLN A 94 3.89 -14.06 -9.42
CA GLN A 94 3.54 -12.68 -9.71
C GLN A 94 2.76 -12.01 -8.57
N THR A 95 1.99 -12.78 -7.79
CA THR A 95 1.17 -12.27 -6.69
C THR A 95 1.51 -12.95 -5.37
N LEU A 96 1.74 -12.14 -4.34
CA LEU A 96 1.82 -12.55 -2.94
C LEU A 96 0.47 -12.31 -2.27
N ILE A 97 0.05 -13.26 -1.44
CA ILE A 97 -1.17 -13.16 -0.64
C ILE A 97 -0.73 -13.03 0.82
N ARG A 98 -1.24 -12.01 1.51
CA ARG A 98 -0.95 -11.75 2.92
C ARG A 98 -2.22 -11.48 3.69
N SER A 99 -2.24 -11.84 4.96
CA SER A 99 -3.37 -11.59 5.85
C SER A 99 -3.30 -10.16 6.40
N THR A 100 -4.45 -9.54 6.62
CA THR A 100 -4.53 -8.25 7.32
C THR A 100 -4.83 -8.46 8.80
N VAL A 101 -4.52 -7.46 9.62
CA VAL A 101 -4.87 -7.47 11.05
C VAL A 101 -6.39 -7.48 11.30
N ASN A 102 -7.19 -7.22 10.26
CA ASN A 102 -8.65 -7.30 10.25
C ASN A 102 -9.17 -8.65 9.69
N SER A 103 -8.35 -9.69 9.68
CA SER A 103 -8.72 -11.03 9.17
C SER A 103 -9.15 -11.04 7.69
N GLY A 104 -8.71 -10.04 6.91
CA GLY A 104 -8.86 -9.99 5.46
C GLY A 104 -7.59 -10.41 4.74
N TYR A 105 -7.55 -10.21 3.42
CA TYR A 105 -6.38 -10.48 2.59
C TYR A 105 -5.97 -9.26 1.77
N VAL A 106 -4.66 -9.08 1.63
CA VAL A 106 -4.05 -8.18 0.65
C VAL A 106 -3.34 -9.02 -0.42
N TYR A 107 -3.68 -8.74 -1.67
CA TYR A 107 -3.06 -9.29 -2.86
C TYR A 107 -2.05 -8.28 -3.36
N ILE A 108 -0.78 -8.66 -3.29
CA ILE A 108 0.35 -7.82 -3.69
C ILE A 108 0.88 -8.37 -4.99
N THR A 109 0.74 -7.62 -6.09
CA THR A 109 1.12 -8.08 -7.43
C THR A 109 2.31 -7.29 -7.95
N GLN A 110 3.29 -8.00 -8.52
CA GLN A 110 4.44 -7.44 -9.20
C GLN A 110 4.21 -7.40 -10.72
N PHE A 111 4.58 -6.30 -11.36
CA PHE A 111 4.61 -6.14 -12.82
C PHE A 111 5.99 -5.70 -13.26
N GLU A 112 6.56 -6.36 -14.25
CA GLU A 112 7.81 -5.95 -14.89
C GLU A 112 7.48 -4.95 -16.01
N ASN A 113 7.83 -3.68 -15.83
CA ASN A 113 7.58 -2.63 -16.83
C ASN A 113 8.64 -2.64 -17.92
N ASN A 114 9.90 -2.80 -17.50
CA ASN A 114 11.10 -2.93 -18.32
C ASN A 114 11.98 -4.01 -17.65
N PRO A 115 13.00 -4.56 -18.34
CA PRO A 115 13.89 -5.55 -17.74
C PRO A 115 14.44 -5.09 -16.38
N ASN A 116 14.14 -5.85 -15.31
CA ASN A 116 14.50 -5.54 -13.91
C ASN A 116 13.89 -4.25 -13.31
N ASN A 117 12.86 -3.68 -13.93
CA ASN A 117 12.10 -2.55 -13.37
C ASN A 117 10.68 -3.00 -13.01
N PHE A 118 10.36 -2.97 -11.72
CA PHE A 118 9.12 -3.53 -11.20
C PHE A 118 8.18 -2.47 -10.62
N SER A 119 6.91 -2.55 -10.99
CA SER A 119 5.80 -1.89 -10.28
C SER A 119 5.12 -2.89 -9.36
N TYR A 120 4.62 -2.40 -8.22
CA TYR A 120 3.92 -3.21 -7.24
C TYR A 120 2.53 -2.63 -6.98
N PHE A 121 1.55 -3.51 -6.76
CA PHE A 121 0.17 -3.13 -6.50
C PHE A 121 -0.37 -3.93 -5.31
N ALA A 122 -0.88 -3.26 -4.28
CA ALA A 122 -1.56 -3.87 -3.15
C ALA A 122 -3.07 -3.64 -3.28
N ASN A 123 -3.87 -4.69 -3.51
CA ASN A 123 -5.32 -4.60 -3.76
C ASN A 123 -5.69 -3.46 -4.75
N ALA A 124 -5.05 -3.42 -5.92
CA ALA A 124 -5.17 -2.38 -6.95
C ALA A 124 -4.61 -0.98 -6.60
N GLY A 125 -4.17 -0.73 -5.38
CA GLY A 125 -3.39 0.45 -5.02
C GLY A 125 -1.95 0.31 -5.48
N MET A 126 -1.49 1.19 -6.36
CA MET A 126 -0.13 1.21 -6.88
C MET A 126 0.81 1.76 -5.80
N LEU A 127 1.90 1.03 -5.53
CA LEU A 127 2.97 1.57 -4.69
C LEU A 127 3.61 2.77 -5.39
N CYS A 128 3.92 3.80 -4.62
CA CYS A 128 4.56 4.99 -5.12
C CYS A 128 5.90 4.66 -5.79
N ASN A 129 6.30 5.51 -6.73
CA ASN A 129 7.37 5.23 -7.68
C ASN A 129 8.69 4.83 -6.99
N HIS A 130 9.17 3.61 -7.30
CA HIS A 130 10.49 3.15 -6.87
C HIS A 130 11.63 4.07 -7.34
N ALA A 131 11.48 4.75 -8.49
CA ALA A 131 12.52 5.59 -9.08
C ALA A 131 12.87 6.84 -8.26
N SER A 132 11.97 7.34 -7.42
CA SER A 132 12.26 8.46 -6.51
C SER A 132 12.80 8.02 -5.15
N ASN A 133 12.96 6.70 -4.90
CA ASN A 133 13.41 6.12 -3.62
C ASN A 133 12.61 6.52 -2.37
N GLN A 134 11.46 7.18 -2.52
CA GLN A 134 10.59 7.61 -1.41
C GLN A 134 9.31 6.77 -1.30
N TRP A 135 9.40 5.51 -1.69
CA TRP A 135 8.25 4.60 -1.80
C TRP A 135 7.97 3.81 -0.52
N GLY A 136 8.90 3.81 0.44
CA GLY A 136 8.69 3.12 1.71
C GLY A 136 9.73 3.47 2.76
N MET A 137 9.47 2.99 3.97
CA MET A 137 10.34 3.13 5.13
C MET A 137 10.24 1.87 6.00
N ILE A 138 11.29 1.64 6.78
CA ILE A 138 11.34 0.56 7.78
C ILE A 138 11.66 1.22 9.11
N SER A 139 10.78 1.03 10.08
CA SER A 139 10.93 1.54 11.44
C SER A 139 10.81 0.39 12.42
N GLY A 140 11.95 -0.12 12.87
CA GLY A 140 12.00 -1.29 13.73
C GLY A 140 11.56 -2.54 12.99
N GLU A 141 10.53 -3.19 13.52
CA GLU A 141 9.90 -4.35 12.89
C GLU A 141 8.73 -3.96 11.98
N GLN A 142 8.40 -2.67 11.90
CA GLN A 142 7.28 -2.18 11.11
C GLN A 142 7.75 -1.68 9.74
N TYR A 143 7.05 -2.11 8.69
CA TYR A 143 7.32 -1.73 7.31
C TYR A 143 6.18 -0.79 6.86
N LEU A 144 6.50 0.29 6.16
CA LEU A 144 5.51 1.15 5.54
C LEU A 144 5.84 1.35 4.08
N TYR A 145 4.87 1.09 3.22
CA TYR A 145 4.92 1.35 1.80
C TYR A 145 3.89 2.38 1.42
N LYS A 146 4.33 3.43 0.73
CA LYS A 146 3.46 4.50 0.26
C LYS A 146 2.66 4.03 -0.95
N ILE A 147 1.39 4.36 -0.95
CA ILE A 147 0.43 4.03 -2.00
C ILE A 147 0.00 5.33 -2.71
N CYS A 148 0.12 5.35 -4.03
CA CYS A 148 -0.16 6.52 -4.87
C CYS A 148 -1.49 6.43 -5.63
N THR A 149 -2.24 5.34 -5.49
CA THR A 149 -3.61 5.20 -5.99
C THR A 149 -4.46 4.47 -4.96
N PRO A 150 -5.78 4.73 -4.84
CA PRO A 150 -6.59 4.13 -3.77
C PRO A 150 -6.53 2.60 -3.80
N MET A 151 -6.48 1.98 -2.61
CA MET A 151 -6.62 0.53 -2.46
C MET A 151 -8.09 0.15 -2.51
N GLY A 152 -8.41 -0.96 -3.17
CA GLY A 152 -9.75 -1.53 -3.18
C GLY A 152 -10.09 -2.19 -1.84
N HIS A 153 -11.29 -1.89 -1.32
CA HIS A 153 -11.81 -2.49 -0.08
C HIS A 153 -12.10 -3.98 -0.19
N ARG A 154 -12.53 -4.45 -1.37
CA ARG A 154 -12.78 -5.88 -1.63
C ARG A 154 -11.56 -6.46 -2.34
N PRO A 155 -10.95 -7.53 -1.78
CA PRO A 155 -9.85 -8.21 -2.46
C PRO A 155 -10.36 -8.72 -3.79
N TYR A 156 -9.70 -8.34 -4.88
CA TYR A 156 -10.00 -8.88 -6.19
C TYR A 156 -9.10 -10.09 -6.41
N PRO A 157 -9.63 -11.33 -6.42
CA PRO A 157 -8.82 -12.54 -6.55
C PRO A 157 -8.29 -12.75 -7.98
N GLY A 158 -8.47 -11.78 -8.87
CA GLY A 158 -8.07 -11.84 -10.26
C GLY A 158 -6.81 -11.03 -10.58
N THR A 159 -6.23 -11.29 -11.75
CA THR A 159 -5.08 -10.54 -12.27
C THR A 159 -5.53 -9.20 -12.86
N THR A 160 -4.62 -8.25 -13.11
CA THR A 160 -4.94 -7.02 -13.86
C THR A 160 -5.59 -7.31 -15.22
N LEU A 161 -5.31 -8.48 -15.82
CA LEU A 161 -5.97 -8.95 -17.04
C LEU A 161 -7.43 -9.37 -16.83
N SER A 162 -7.81 -9.90 -15.67
CA SER A 162 -9.21 -10.22 -15.40
C SER A 162 -10.04 -8.96 -15.10
N PHE A 163 -9.42 -7.84 -14.68
CA PHE A 163 -10.08 -6.53 -14.66
C PHE A 163 -10.53 -6.06 -16.06
N ILE A 164 -9.73 -6.33 -17.10
CA ILE A 164 -10.03 -5.94 -18.49
C ILE A 164 -11.06 -6.88 -19.13
N ARG A 165 -11.12 -8.14 -18.68
CA ARG A 165 -11.94 -9.21 -19.29
C ARG A 165 -13.28 -9.46 -18.61
N ASP A 166 -13.58 -8.81 -17.50
CA ASP A 166 -14.84 -9.03 -16.79
C ASP A 166 -16.00 -8.32 -17.50
N THR A 167 -16.57 -9.00 -18.50
CA THR A 167 -17.77 -8.58 -19.23
C THR A 167 -19.05 -8.70 -18.39
N SER A 168 -18.99 -9.32 -17.21
CA SER A 168 -20.17 -9.76 -16.49
C SER A 168 -20.68 -8.77 -15.43
N GLN A 169 -19.94 -7.70 -15.10
CA GLN A 169 -20.26 -6.73 -14.03
C GLN A 169 -20.60 -7.35 -12.64
N THR A 170 -20.54 -8.67 -12.51
CA THR A 170 -21.06 -9.43 -11.36
C THR A 170 -20.31 -9.14 -10.06
N PHE A 171 -19.07 -8.68 -10.15
CA PHE A 171 -18.18 -8.43 -9.00
C PHE A 171 -18.06 -6.94 -8.61
N PHE A 172 -18.86 -6.05 -9.23
CA PHE A 172 -18.66 -4.59 -9.15
C PHE A 172 -19.93 -3.80 -8.80
N VAL A 173 -21.04 -4.47 -8.46
CA VAL A 173 -22.39 -3.90 -8.31
C VAL A 173 -22.54 -2.80 -7.23
N ASP A 174 -21.53 -2.60 -6.37
CA ASP A 174 -21.54 -1.57 -5.31
C ASP A 174 -20.39 -0.55 -5.43
N ARG A 175 -19.66 -0.48 -6.56
CA ARG A 175 -18.54 0.47 -6.70
C ARG A 175 -19.04 1.81 -7.26
N GLN A 176 -18.47 2.91 -6.78
CA GLN A 176 -18.76 4.26 -7.29
C GLN A 176 -18.27 4.51 -8.74
N TYR A 177 -17.49 3.60 -9.32
CA TYR A 177 -16.93 3.75 -10.66
C TYR A 177 -17.21 2.51 -11.51
N ASP A 178 -17.70 2.75 -12.72
CA ASP A 178 -17.89 1.73 -13.76
C ASP A 178 -16.61 1.61 -14.60
N ASN A 179 -16.07 0.39 -14.72
CA ASN A 179 -14.87 0.14 -15.51
C ASN A 179 -15.06 0.41 -17.00
N SER A 180 -16.31 0.47 -17.50
CA SER A 180 -16.59 0.97 -18.87
C SER A 180 -16.10 2.40 -19.09
N GLN A 181 -15.94 3.17 -18.00
CA GLN A 181 -15.44 4.54 -18.02
C GLN A 181 -13.90 4.61 -17.89
N LEU A 182 -13.23 3.50 -17.58
CA LEU A 182 -11.76 3.41 -17.56
C LEU A 182 -11.17 3.17 -18.96
N THR A 183 -11.97 3.29 -20.03
CA THR A 183 -11.46 3.30 -21.40
C THR A 183 -10.62 4.55 -21.65
N SER A 184 -9.30 4.37 -21.51
CA SER A 184 -8.21 5.11 -22.16
C SER A 184 -8.37 6.64 -22.23
N VAL A 185 -7.72 7.36 -21.31
CA VAL A 185 -7.34 8.77 -21.52
C VAL A 185 -6.21 8.89 -22.57
N PHE A 186 -5.62 7.78 -23.02
CA PHE A 186 -4.78 7.74 -24.23
C PHE A 186 -5.60 7.30 -25.43
N GLY A 187 -6.24 8.27 -26.09
CA GLY A 187 -6.76 8.11 -27.44
C GLY A 187 -5.60 7.87 -28.41
N TYR A 188 -5.27 6.60 -28.67
CA TYR A 188 -4.71 6.22 -29.95
C TYR A 188 -5.79 5.50 -30.74
N SER A 189 -6.35 6.25 -31.69
CA SER A 189 -7.10 5.70 -32.82
C SER A 189 -6.17 4.78 -33.60
N PHE A 190 -6.34 3.47 -33.47
CA PHE A 190 -5.93 2.57 -34.54
C PHE A 190 -7.05 2.59 -35.57
N GLY A 191 -6.83 3.41 -36.60
CA GLY A 191 -7.59 3.36 -37.84
C GLY A 191 -7.53 1.95 -38.44
N LYS A 192 -8.61 1.62 -39.14
CA LYS A 192 -8.73 0.43 -39.99
C LYS A 192 -7.59 0.33 -41.01
#